data_AF-A0A0K2X4G0-F1
#
_entry.id   AF-A0A0K2X4G0-F1
#
_cell.length_a   1.000
_cell.length_b   1.000
_cell.length_c   1.000
_cell.angle_alpha   90.00
_cell.angle_beta   90.00
_cell.angle_gamma   90.00
#
_symmetry.space_group_name_H-M   'P 1'
#
loop_
_entity.id
_entity.type
_entity.pdbx_description
1 polymer ?
#
loop_
_entity_poly.entity_id
_entity_poly.type
_entity_poly.pdbx_seq_one_letter_code
_entity_poly.pdbx_strand_id
1 'polypeptide(L)'
;MVIGKNGVVMGDIFAVKLVVSGKFNGNTEVDTIEIMPLGYVDGKIVSSELVIERKGILTGESHPRSDVIKSLEESKAAKPS
;
A
#
# COMPACT_ATOMS: atom_id res chain seq x y z
N MET A 1 11.96 1.71 -0.34
CA MET A 1 12.28 1.04 -1.62
C MET A 1 11.55 1.75 -2.75
N VAL A 2 12.15 1.83 -3.94
CA VAL A 2 11.53 2.44 -5.13
C VAL A 2 11.61 1.47 -6.30
N ILE A 3 10.47 1.21 -6.95
CA ILE A 3 10.40 0.51 -8.24
C ILE A 3 10.19 1.60 -9.31
N GLY A 4 11.26 1.96 -10.01
CA GLY A 4 11.22 2.98 -11.05
C GLY A 4 10.37 2.58 -12.26
N LYS A 5 10.14 3.52 -13.19
CA LYS A 5 9.25 3.35 -14.36
C LYS A 5 9.41 2.06 -15.18
N ASN A 6 10.65 1.57 -15.32
CA ASN A 6 10.97 0.36 -16.08
C ASN A 6 11.25 -0.84 -15.16
N GLY A 7 11.16 -0.64 -13.84
CA GLY A 7 11.40 -1.67 -12.85
C GLY A 7 10.25 -2.68 -12.85
N VAL A 8 10.62 -3.96 -12.76
CA VAL A 8 9.69 -5.07 -12.59
C VAL A 8 10.19 -5.89 -11.42
N VAL A 9 9.35 -6.05 -10.40
CA VAL A 9 9.65 -6.88 -9.23
C VAL A 9 8.58 -7.94 -9.08
N MET A 10 9.01 -9.18 -8.84
CA MET A 10 8.15 -10.30 -8.51
C MET A 10 8.59 -10.91 -7.18
N GLY A 11 7.64 -11.14 -6.27
CA GLY A 11 7.89 -11.72 -4.95
C GLY A 11 7.50 -10.80 -3.79
N ASP A 12 8.09 -11.03 -2.62
CA ASP A 12 7.68 -10.36 -1.39
C ASP A 12 8.58 -9.16 -1.06
N ILE A 13 7.97 -8.03 -0.68
CA ILE A 13 8.68 -6.81 -0.27
C ILE A 13 8.28 -6.42 1.16
N PHE A 14 9.28 -6.26 2.02
CA PHE A 14 9.13 -5.72 3.36
C PHE A 14 9.96 -4.44 3.47
N ALA A 15 9.32 -3.33 3.81
CA ALA A 15 9.97 -2.03 3.90
C ALA A 15 9.14 -1.05 4.73
N VAL A 16 9.73 0.04 5.20
CA VAL A 16 8.96 1.15 5.78
C VAL A 16 8.10 1.82 4.69
N LYS A 17 8.69 2.10 3.52
CA LYS A 17 8.01 2.76 2.40
C LYS A 17 8.29 2.07 1.08
N LEU A 18 7.26 1.88 0.26
CA LEU A 18 7.34 1.38 -1.11
C LEU A 18 6.73 2.38 -2.09
N VAL A 19 7.50 2.85 -3.06
CA VAL A 19 7.01 3.69 -4.17
C VAL A 19 7.06 2.91 -5.47
N VAL A 20 5.94 2.80 -6.17
CA VAL A 20 5.81 2.00 -7.40
C VAL A 20 5.47 2.90 -8.57
N SER A 21 6.43 3.10 -9.47
CA SER A 21 6.22 3.72 -10.80
C SER A 21 6.33 2.71 -11.95
N GLY A 22 6.84 1.50 -11.68
CA GLY A 22 6.92 0.39 -12.63
C GLY A 22 5.86 -0.69 -12.33
N LYS A 23 6.25 -1.96 -12.43
CA LYS A 23 5.39 -3.11 -12.17
C LYS A 23 5.83 -3.88 -10.93
N PHE A 24 4.89 -4.15 -10.04
CA PHE A 24 5.07 -5.02 -8.89
C PHE A 24 4.03 -6.14 -8.91
N ASN A 25 4.47 -7.39 -8.83
CA ASN A 25 3.59 -8.54 -8.64
C ASN A 25 4.03 -9.36 -7.43
N GLY A 26 3.19 -9.46 -6.40
CA GLY A 26 3.51 -10.20 -5.18
C GLY A 26 2.93 -9.58 -3.92
N ASN A 27 3.48 -9.94 -2.77
CA ASN A 27 2.96 -9.52 -1.48
C ASN A 27 3.85 -8.45 -0.84
N THR A 28 3.25 -7.53 -0.11
CA THR A 28 4.02 -6.53 0.61
C THR A 28 3.41 -6.20 1.96
N GLU A 29 4.28 -6.07 2.96
CA GLU A 29 3.94 -5.52 4.26
C GLU A 29 4.83 -4.30 4.50
N VAL A 30 4.22 -3.12 4.48
CA VAL A 30 4.91 -1.83 4.56
C VAL A 30 4.13 -0.82 5.40
N ASP A 31 4.78 0.22 5.89
CA ASP A 31 4.05 1.29 6.58
C ASP A 31 3.25 2.09 5.56
N THR A 32 3.93 2.55 4.50
CA THR A 32 3.31 3.31 3.41
C THR A 32 3.62 2.70 2.05
N ILE A 33 2.61 2.55 1.20
CA ILE A 33 2.78 2.29 -0.24
C ILE A 33 2.17 3.41 -1.07
N GLU A 34 2.94 3.88 -2.06
CA GLU A 34 2.53 4.88 -3.05
C GLU A 34 2.56 4.26 -4.45
N ILE A 35 1.39 4.09 -5.05
CA ILE A 35 1.26 3.68 -6.45
C ILE A 35 1.18 4.96 -7.29
N MET A 36 2.29 5.28 -7.95
CA MET A 36 2.46 6.48 -8.78
C MET A 36 1.66 6.38 -10.09
N PRO A 37 1.49 7.47 -10.85
CA PRO A 37 0.84 7.41 -12.17
C PRO A 37 1.49 6.36 -13.08
N LEU A 38 0.67 5.50 -13.68
CA LEU A 38 1.07 4.33 -14.48
C LEU A 38 1.85 3.24 -13.73
N GLY A 39 2.06 3.39 -12.42
CA GLY A 39 2.50 2.32 -11.54
C GLY A 39 1.43 1.22 -11.46
N TYR A 40 1.88 -0.03 -11.49
CA TYR A 40 1.00 -1.20 -11.49
C TYR A 40 1.38 -2.14 -10.36
N VAL A 41 0.42 -2.43 -9.49
CA VAL A 41 0.55 -3.40 -8.41
C VAL A 41 -0.49 -4.50 -8.57
N ASP A 42 -0.03 -5.75 -8.51
CA ASP A 42 -0.88 -6.94 -8.59
C ASP A 42 -0.48 -7.93 -7.49
N GLY A 43 -1.33 -8.07 -6.49
CA GLY A 43 -1.08 -8.94 -5.35
C GLY A 43 -1.66 -8.40 -4.05
N LYS A 44 -1.05 -8.76 -2.93
CA LYS A 44 -1.58 -8.47 -1.59
C LYS A 44 -0.77 -7.38 -0.90
N ILE A 45 -1.46 -6.32 -0.48
CA ILE A 45 -0.87 -5.22 0.28
C ILE A 45 -1.39 -5.28 1.72
N VAL A 46 -0.48 -5.28 2.69
CA VAL A 46 -0.76 -4.95 4.08
C VAL A 46 -0.03 -3.66 4.40
N SER A 47 -0.78 -2.59 4.73
CA SER A 47 -0.17 -1.29 5.00
C SER A 47 -0.87 -0.45 6.04
N SER A 48 -0.14 0.48 6.65
CA SER A 48 -0.75 1.52 7.49
C SER A 48 -1.37 2.62 6.62
N GLU A 49 -0.76 2.90 5.46
CA GLU A 49 -1.21 3.89 4.49
C GLU A 49 -1.05 3.39 3.05
N LEU A 50 -2.15 3.44 2.29
CA LEU A 50 -2.17 3.17 0.86
C LEU A 50 -2.54 4.45 0.11
N VAL A 51 -1.64 4.92 -0.74
CA VAL A 51 -1.86 6.03 -1.66
C VAL A 51 -1.86 5.51 -3.09
N ILE A 52 -2.96 5.73 -3.81
CA ILE A 52 -3.04 5.49 -5.25
C ILE A 52 -3.16 6.85 -5.93
N GLU A 53 -2.07 7.28 -6.53
CA GLU A 53 -2.05 8.52 -7.31
C GLU A 53 -2.91 8.40 -8.56
N ARG A 54 -3.24 9.55 -9.17
CA ARG A 54 -4.04 9.56 -10.39
C ARG A 54 -3.39 8.70 -11.48
N LYS A 55 -4.15 7.75 -12.03
CA LYS A 55 -3.72 6.75 -13.02
C LYS A 55 -2.80 5.64 -12.47
N GLY A 56 -2.63 5.52 -11.16
CA GLY A 56 -2.08 4.32 -10.54
C GLY A 56 -3.06 3.15 -10.67
N ILE A 57 -2.55 1.92 -10.74
CA ILE A 57 -3.33 0.72 -10.99
C ILE A 57 -3.04 -0.31 -9.88
N LEU A 58 -4.10 -0.76 -9.21
CA LEU A 58 -4.10 -1.89 -8.30
C LEU A 58 -5.05 -2.96 -8.84
N THR A 59 -4.57 -4.18 -9.09
CA THR A 59 -5.38 -5.32 -9.55
C THR A 59 -5.50 -6.44 -8.53
N GLY A 60 -5.11 -6.20 -7.28
CA GLY A 60 -5.19 -7.17 -6.19
C GLY A 60 -5.98 -6.67 -4.98
N GLU A 61 -5.56 -7.10 -3.80
CA GLU A 61 -6.24 -6.80 -2.53
C GLU A 61 -5.35 -5.95 -1.60
N SER A 62 -5.98 -5.06 -0.85
CA SER A 62 -5.31 -4.28 0.19
C SER A 62 -6.04 -4.42 1.51
N HIS A 63 -5.28 -4.67 2.57
CA HIS A 63 -5.76 -4.74 3.94
C HIS A 63 -5.01 -3.71 4.79
N PRO A 64 -5.71 -2.85 5.55
CA PRO A 64 -5.05 -2.01 6.53
C PRO A 64 -4.45 -2.87 7.64
N ARG A 65 -3.36 -2.40 8.26
CA ARG A 65 -2.83 -3.07 9.44
C ARG A 65 -3.82 -3.03 10.61
N SER A 66 -3.70 -4.03 11.48
CA SER A 66 -4.65 -4.22 12.60
C SER A 66 -4.67 -3.06 13.60
N ASP A 67 -3.54 -2.37 13.81
CA ASP A 67 -3.40 -1.18 14.64
C ASP A 67 -4.14 0.04 14.05
N VAL A 68 -4.16 0.19 12.73
CA VAL A 68 -4.97 1.22 12.05
C VAL A 68 -6.46 0.98 12.27
N ILE A 69 -6.91 -0.28 12.18
CA ILE A 69 -8.32 -0.63 12.43
C ILE A 69 -8.70 -0.31 13.88
N LYS A 70 -7.88 -0.68 14.86
CA LYS A 70 -8.10 -0.36 16.28
C LYS A 70 -8.21 1.15 16.52
N SER A 71 -7.30 1.92 15.91
CA SER A 71 -7.30 3.39 16.03
C SER A 71 -8.58 4.02 15.48
N LEU A 72 -9.15 3.46 14.40
CA LEU A 72 -10.44 3.89 13.85
C LEU A 72 -11.62 3.54 14.76
N GLU A 73 -11.57 2.43 15.49
CA GLU A 73 -12.60 2.04 16.44
C GLU A 73 -12.56 2.90 17.70
N GLU A 74 -11.37 3.14 18.24
CA GLU A 74 -11.14 4.00 19.42
C GLU A 74 -11.55 5.45 19.15
N SER A 75 -11.21 5.99 17.98
CA SER A 75 -11.61 7.35 17.59
C SER A 75 -13.13 7.51 17.38
N LYS A 76 -13.84 6.43 17.01
CA LYS A 76 -15.32 6.42 16.98
C LYS A 76 -15.93 6.33 18.38
N ALA A 77 -15.30 5.62 19.31
CA ALA A 77 -15.75 5.50 20.70
C ALA A 77 -15.49 6.78 21.52
N ALA A 78 -14.50 7.60 21.12
CA ALA A 78 -14.09 8.81 21.82
C ALA A 78 -14.95 10.07 21.56
N LYS A 79 -16.12 9.96 20.91
CA LYS A 79 -17.11 11.06 20.85
C LYS A 79 -18.24 10.89 21.89
N PRO A 80 -18.07 11.46 23.10
CA PRO A 80 -19.19 11.94 23.90
C PRO A 80 -19.06 13.44 24.18
N SER A 81 -19.84 14.26 23.46
CA SER A 81 -20.47 15.54 23.87
C SER A 81 -20.93 16.32 22.65
#